data_AF-A0A954UX46-F1
#
_entry.id   AF-A0A954UX46-F1
#
_cell.length_a   1.000
_cell.length_b   1.000
_cell.length_c   1.000
_cell.angle_alpha   90.00
_cell.angle_beta   90.00
_cell.angle_gamma   90.00
#
_symmetry.space_group_name_H-M   'P 1'
#
loop_
_entity.id
_entity.type
_entity.pdbx_description
1 polymer ?
#
loop_
_entity_poly.entity_id
_entity_poly.type
_entity_poly.pdbx_seq_one_letter_code
_entity_poly.pdbx_strand_id
1 'polypeptide(L)'
;MNITNRRQWLGSSAALAASLGLRPRTAGAQAGSRMNPAWEQSIRSGLDFLAREQSSRGQWNTPAYPTALAALAGTALICSGSTTTQGPYAKQIARCTDFLISKCRPNGLIGDPNSDNRYTYGHGFSMLMLSQVLGEEGYEDRRIELIDVLNRAVDFCASAQTTAGGWGYISAKDGADYDEGSTTITQVQGLRGCRNAGIAVPAEVIDRAKKYIYTCKNPDGGISYSSKQMGTSRPAITAAALAALYNAGDYEGEHVPEMLKYA
;
A
#
# COMPACT_ATOMS: atom_id res chain seq x y z
N MET A 1 -72.03 18.77 5.71
CA MET A 1 -71.76 20.20 5.50
C MET A 1 -70.25 20.40 5.55
N ASN A 2 -69.68 20.63 4.37
CA ASN A 2 -68.32 21.06 4.02
C ASN A 2 -67.07 20.51 4.73
N ILE A 3 -66.39 19.65 3.95
CA ILE A 3 -64.97 19.30 3.96
C ILE A 3 -64.13 20.59 3.85
N THR A 4 -63.35 20.92 4.89
CA THR A 4 -62.34 21.99 4.84
C THR A 4 -60.96 21.41 4.51
N ASN A 5 -60.34 22.08 3.55
CA ASN A 5 -59.31 21.58 2.65
C ASN A 5 -57.90 21.85 3.19
N ARG A 6 -57.00 20.88 3.02
CA ARG A 6 -55.56 20.82 3.37
C ARG A 6 -54.71 21.98 2.82
N ARG A 7 -55.30 22.91 2.04
CA ARG A 7 -54.66 24.10 1.45
C ARG A 7 -54.64 25.34 2.35
N GLN A 8 -55.38 25.38 3.46
CA GLN A 8 -55.35 26.52 4.40
C GLN A 8 -54.25 26.44 5.47
N TRP A 9 -53.59 25.29 5.61
CA TRP A 9 -52.49 25.12 6.58
C TRP A 9 -51.12 25.60 6.06
N LEU A 10 -51.00 25.91 4.76
CA LEU A 10 -49.77 26.41 4.15
C LEU A 10 -49.63 27.94 4.17
N GLY A 11 -50.58 28.66 4.77
CA GLY A 11 -50.62 30.14 4.71
C GLY A 11 -50.06 30.89 5.92
N SER A 12 -49.73 30.22 7.03
CA SER A 12 -49.47 30.92 8.30
C SER A 12 -48.27 30.37 9.04
N SER A 13 -47.06 30.51 8.49
CA SER A 13 -45.78 30.45 9.24
C SER A 13 -44.62 31.04 8.42
N ALA A 14 -44.87 32.09 7.66
CA ALA A 14 -43.81 32.92 7.08
C ALA A 14 -43.73 34.22 7.88
N ALA A 15 -42.71 34.31 8.75
CA ALA A 15 -42.01 35.53 9.20
C ALA A 15 -41.58 35.44 10.66
N LEU A 16 -40.42 34.81 10.90
CA LEU A 16 -39.47 35.33 11.88
C LEU A 16 -38.05 34.93 11.43
N ALA A 17 -37.61 35.58 10.35
CA ALA A 17 -36.24 35.51 9.87
C ALA A 17 -35.37 36.41 10.76
N ALA A 18 -34.87 35.85 11.87
CA ALA A 18 -33.68 36.39 12.51
C ALA A 18 -32.46 35.91 11.70
N SER A 19 -31.94 36.79 10.86
CA SER A 19 -30.73 36.57 10.06
C SER A 19 -29.49 36.50 10.97
N LEU A 20 -29.26 35.34 11.59
CA LEU A 20 -27.92 34.93 11.96
C LEU A 20 -27.22 34.57 10.65
N GLY A 21 -26.32 35.45 10.21
CA GLY A 21 -25.49 35.28 9.02
C GLY A 21 -24.52 34.11 9.17
N LEU A 22 -25.04 32.88 9.13
CA LEU A 22 -24.30 31.69 8.76
C LEU A 22 -24.07 31.80 7.26
N ARG A 23 -23.02 32.52 6.87
CA ARG A 23 -22.42 32.32 5.55
C ARG A 23 -22.14 30.82 5.45
N PRO A 24 -22.73 30.08 4.52
CA PRO A 24 -22.20 28.76 4.23
C PRO A 24 -20.73 29.00 3.89
N ARG A 25 -19.82 28.45 4.71
CA ARG A 25 -18.47 28.20 4.23
C ARG A 25 -18.71 27.29 3.05
N THR A 26 -18.74 27.87 1.85
CA THR A 26 -18.28 27.14 0.67
C THR A 26 -16.93 26.62 1.12
N ALA A 27 -16.89 25.33 1.49
CA ALA A 27 -15.66 24.59 1.44
C ALA A 27 -15.16 24.92 0.04
N GLY A 28 -14.19 25.82 -0.06
CA GLY A 28 -13.52 26.03 -1.31
C GLY A 28 -13.07 24.63 -1.66
N ALA A 29 -13.67 24.05 -2.70
CA ALA A 29 -13.01 22.97 -3.39
C ALA A 29 -11.61 23.52 -3.56
N GLN A 30 -10.64 22.94 -2.85
CA GLN A 30 -9.25 23.19 -3.19
C GLN A 30 -9.25 22.84 -4.67
N ALA A 31 -9.16 23.88 -5.51
CA ALA A 31 -8.99 23.70 -6.93
C ALA A 31 -7.69 22.92 -6.98
N GLY A 32 -7.81 21.58 -7.13
CA GLY A 32 -6.65 20.72 -7.27
C GLY A 32 -5.79 21.39 -8.31
N SER A 33 -4.54 21.71 -7.94
CA SER A 33 -3.63 22.37 -8.87
C SER A 33 -3.73 21.59 -10.18
N ARG A 34 -4.19 22.23 -11.26
CA ARG A 34 -4.29 21.56 -12.55
C ARG A 34 -2.89 21.02 -12.83
N MET A 35 -2.78 19.69 -12.87
CA MET A 35 -1.50 19.04 -12.99
C MET A 35 -0.86 19.53 -14.30
N ASN A 36 0.44 19.84 -14.26
CA ASN A 36 1.12 20.36 -15.44
C ASN A 36 0.92 19.37 -16.60
N PRO A 37 0.39 19.79 -17.76
CA PRO A 37 0.16 18.88 -18.89
C PRO A 37 1.41 18.11 -19.32
N ALA A 38 2.60 18.69 -19.13
CA ALA A 38 3.85 18.00 -19.39
C ALA A 38 4.07 16.81 -18.43
N TRP A 39 3.69 16.94 -17.16
CA TRP A 39 3.76 15.84 -16.18
C TRP A 39 2.77 14.74 -16.51
N GLU A 40 1.54 15.08 -16.89
CA GLU A 40 0.55 14.10 -17.36
C GLU A 40 1.07 13.31 -18.56
N GLN A 41 1.67 14.00 -19.53
CA GLN A 41 2.27 13.36 -20.70
C GLN A 41 3.44 12.45 -20.34
N SER A 42 4.30 12.87 -19.41
CA SER A 42 5.42 12.05 -18.94
C SER A 42 4.94 10.80 -18.20
N ILE A 43 3.95 10.93 -17.32
CA ILE A 43 3.32 9.80 -16.61
C ILE A 43 2.75 8.81 -17.61
N ARG A 44 1.96 9.30 -18.57
CA ARG A 44 1.33 8.45 -19.60
C ARG A 44 2.36 7.72 -20.45
N SER A 45 3.41 8.42 -20.89
CA SER A 45 4.52 7.81 -21.65
C SER A 45 5.21 6.69 -20.86
N GLY A 46 5.40 6.87 -19.55
CA GLY A 46 5.99 5.85 -18.66
C GLY A 46 5.09 4.63 -18.49
N LEU A 47 3.79 4.84 -18.28
CA LEU A 47 2.82 3.75 -18.18
C LEU A 47 2.68 2.98 -19.50
N ASP A 48 2.66 3.68 -20.63
CA ASP A 48 2.63 3.06 -21.95
C ASP A 48 3.91 2.27 -22.23
N PHE A 49 5.06 2.74 -21.76
CA PHE A 49 6.30 1.98 -21.82
C PHE A 49 6.18 0.68 -21.01
N LEU A 50 5.78 0.75 -19.73
CA LEU A 50 5.58 -0.45 -18.91
C LEU A 50 4.59 -1.43 -19.56
N ALA A 51 3.50 -0.92 -20.11
CA ALA A 51 2.48 -1.74 -20.73
C ALA A 51 2.95 -2.46 -22.01
N ARG A 52 3.86 -1.85 -22.78
CA ARG A 52 4.46 -2.46 -23.98
C ARG A 52 5.56 -3.48 -23.65
N GLU A 53 6.36 -3.20 -22.63
CA GLU A 53 7.48 -4.08 -22.24
C GLU A 53 7.04 -5.31 -21.45
N GLN A 54 5.78 -5.36 -20.97
CA GLN A 54 5.27 -6.52 -20.27
C GLN A 54 5.21 -7.74 -21.20
N SER A 55 5.78 -8.86 -20.75
CA SER A 55 5.66 -10.11 -21.47
C SER A 55 4.22 -10.65 -21.47
N SER A 56 3.92 -11.56 -22.40
CA SER A 56 2.65 -12.29 -22.43
C SER A 56 2.39 -13.13 -21.16
N ARG A 57 3.44 -13.42 -20.37
CA ARG A 57 3.35 -14.14 -19.09
C ARG A 57 3.08 -13.22 -17.90
N GLY A 58 2.87 -11.91 -18.10
CA GLY A 58 2.51 -10.96 -17.04
C GLY A 58 3.67 -10.38 -16.24
N GLN A 59 4.89 -10.86 -16.48
CA GLN A 59 6.13 -10.35 -15.88
C GLN A 59 6.86 -9.38 -16.82
N TRP A 60 7.79 -8.61 -16.27
CA TRP A 60 8.80 -7.86 -17.02
C TRP A 60 10.12 -8.63 -16.97
N ASN A 61 10.73 -8.84 -18.13
CA ASN A 61 11.93 -9.66 -18.23
C ASN A 61 13.11 -8.96 -17.56
N THR A 62 13.69 -9.63 -16.57
CA THR A 62 14.80 -9.11 -15.76
C THR A 62 15.64 -10.30 -15.27
N PRO A 63 16.98 -10.17 -15.20
CA PRO A 63 17.82 -11.18 -14.57
C PRO A 63 17.61 -11.28 -13.05
N ALA A 64 17.19 -10.19 -12.39
CA ALA A 64 17.10 -10.10 -10.95
C ALA A 64 15.73 -9.57 -10.50
N TYR A 65 15.23 -10.12 -9.40
CA TYR A 65 14.00 -9.67 -8.71
C TYR A 65 12.73 -9.65 -9.60
N PRO A 66 12.43 -10.71 -10.36
CA PRO A 66 11.31 -10.72 -11.30
C PRO A 66 9.95 -10.47 -10.62
N THR A 67 9.74 -11.02 -9.42
CA THR A 67 8.51 -10.80 -8.65
C THR A 67 8.38 -9.36 -8.17
N ALA A 68 9.45 -8.78 -7.63
CA ALA A 68 9.43 -7.39 -7.15
C ALA A 68 9.18 -6.41 -8.29
N LEU A 69 9.86 -6.58 -9.43
CA LEU A 69 9.67 -5.73 -10.60
C LEU A 69 8.28 -5.84 -11.19
N ALA A 70 7.71 -7.06 -11.27
CA ALA A 70 6.33 -7.23 -11.71
C ALA A 70 5.35 -6.53 -10.77
N ALA A 71 5.48 -6.71 -9.46
CA ALA A 71 4.59 -6.07 -8.48
C ALA A 71 4.68 -4.54 -8.50
N LEU A 72 5.88 -3.97 -8.64
CA LEU A 72 6.08 -2.52 -8.76
C LEU A 72 5.49 -1.97 -10.06
N ALA A 73 5.74 -2.64 -11.20
CA ALA A 73 5.17 -2.23 -12.48
C ALA A 73 3.63 -2.34 -12.48
N GLY A 74 3.08 -3.41 -11.91
CA GLY A 74 1.65 -3.58 -11.68
C GLY A 74 1.07 -2.47 -10.81
N THR A 75 1.77 -2.11 -9.72
CA THR A 75 1.39 -0.99 -8.84
C THR A 75 1.36 0.34 -9.59
N ALA A 76 2.35 0.61 -10.44
CA ALA A 76 2.35 1.82 -11.27
C ALA A 76 1.15 1.85 -12.23
N LEU A 77 0.79 0.72 -12.84
CA LEU A 77 -0.34 0.63 -13.76
C LEU A 77 -1.69 0.85 -13.05
N ILE A 78 -1.90 0.30 -11.85
CA ILE A 78 -3.15 0.54 -11.10
C ILE A 78 -3.27 2.01 -10.65
N CYS A 79 -2.15 2.71 -10.40
CA CYS A 79 -2.16 4.14 -10.07
C CYS A 79 -2.69 5.03 -11.22
N SER A 80 -2.85 4.49 -12.43
CA SER A 80 -3.54 5.18 -13.53
C SER A 80 -5.07 5.27 -13.35
N GLY A 81 -5.63 4.52 -12.40
CA GLY A 81 -7.08 4.27 -12.28
C GLY A 81 -7.60 3.12 -13.13
N SER A 82 -6.73 2.36 -13.81
CA SER A 82 -7.12 1.10 -14.47
C SER A 82 -7.29 -0.01 -13.43
N THR A 83 -8.23 -0.91 -13.66
CA THR A 83 -8.49 -2.12 -12.84
C THR A 83 -8.15 -3.39 -13.62
N THR A 84 -8.39 -4.59 -13.09
CA THR A 84 -8.24 -5.84 -13.87
C THR A 84 -9.24 -5.96 -15.03
N THR A 85 -10.31 -5.17 -15.02
CA THR A 85 -11.43 -5.28 -15.98
C THR A 85 -11.69 -3.98 -16.76
N GLN A 86 -11.16 -2.83 -16.32
CA GLN A 86 -11.46 -1.52 -16.92
C GLN A 86 -10.20 -0.66 -17.07
N GLY A 87 -10.24 0.25 -18.05
CA GLY A 87 -9.16 1.20 -18.32
C GLY A 87 -8.12 0.71 -19.34
N PRO A 88 -7.23 1.61 -19.79
CA PRO A 88 -6.28 1.33 -20.87
C PRO A 88 -5.27 0.22 -20.55
N TYR A 89 -4.99 -0.03 -19.26
CA TYR A 89 -3.98 -1.00 -18.82
C TYR A 89 -4.58 -2.28 -18.21
N ALA A 90 -5.88 -2.52 -18.39
CA ALA A 90 -6.58 -3.62 -17.71
C ALA A 90 -5.97 -5.00 -17.99
N LYS A 91 -5.65 -5.28 -19.26
CA LYS A 91 -5.05 -6.56 -19.66
C LYS A 91 -3.68 -6.77 -19.02
N GLN A 92 -2.91 -5.69 -18.85
CA GLN A 92 -1.58 -5.75 -18.24
C GLN A 92 -1.69 -6.02 -16.74
N ILE A 93 -2.61 -5.35 -16.06
CA ILE A 93 -2.88 -5.54 -14.63
C ILE A 93 -3.35 -6.98 -14.40
N ALA A 94 -4.33 -7.47 -15.16
CA ALA A 94 -4.82 -8.84 -15.05
C ALA A 94 -3.71 -9.90 -15.19
N ARG A 95 -2.87 -9.79 -16.23
CA ARG A 95 -1.73 -10.70 -16.40
C ARG A 95 -0.69 -10.59 -15.29
N CYS A 96 -0.45 -9.37 -14.78
CA CYS A 96 0.45 -9.17 -13.65
C CYS A 96 -0.09 -9.86 -12.40
N THR A 97 -1.39 -9.72 -12.12
CA THR A 97 -2.08 -10.43 -11.04
C THR A 97 -1.91 -11.94 -11.18
N ASP A 98 -2.15 -12.51 -12.36
CA ASP A 98 -1.96 -13.94 -12.62
C ASP A 98 -0.51 -14.39 -12.37
N PHE A 99 0.45 -13.58 -12.84
CA PHE A 99 1.86 -13.86 -12.61
C PHE A 99 2.18 -13.89 -11.12
N LEU A 100 1.74 -12.90 -10.34
CA LEU A 100 2.02 -12.84 -8.90
C LEU A 100 1.33 -13.98 -8.14
N ILE A 101 0.07 -14.31 -8.46
CA ILE A 101 -0.63 -15.48 -7.90
C ILE A 101 0.16 -16.75 -8.18
N SER A 102 0.67 -16.93 -9.41
CA SER A 102 1.49 -18.10 -9.78
C SER A 102 2.81 -18.21 -8.99
N LYS A 103 3.25 -17.13 -8.35
CA LYS A 103 4.44 -17.11 -7.47
C LYS A 103 4.09 -17.41 -6.01
N CYS A 104 2.82 -17.48 -5.64
CA CYS A 104 2.42 -17.88 -4.30
C CYS A 104 2.69 -19.37 -4.08
N ARG A 105 3.54 -19.66 -3.10
CA ARG A 105 3.92 -21.02 -2.71
C ARG A 105 2.96 -21.57 -1.64
N PRO A 106 2.97 -22.89 -1.36
CA PRO A 106 2.11 -23.46 -0.33
C PRO A 106 2.28 -22.84 1.06
N ASN A 107 3.50 -22.41 1.41
CA ASN A 107 3.78 -21.74 2.68
C ASN A 107 3.41 -20.25 2.70
N GLY A 108 2.80 -19.71 1.64
CA GLY A 108 2.38 -18.31 1.54
C GLY A 108 3.42 -17.33 0.99
N LEU A 109 4.68 -17.74 0.81
CA LEU A 109 5.67 -16.90 0.13
C LEU A 109 5.22 -16.59 -1.29
N ILE A 110 5.17 -15.31 -1.65
CA ILE A 110 4.99 -14.87 -3.05
C ILE A 110 6.37 -14.53 -3.61
N GLY A 111 6.98 -15.50 -4.29
CA GLY A 111 8.36 -15.40 -4.77
C GLY A 111 9.00 -16.77 -4.99
N ASP A 112 10.29 -16.76 -5.31
CA ASP A 112 11.04 -18.00 -5.53
C ASP A 112 12.38 -18.01 -4.77
N PRO A 113 12.48 -18.74 -3.65
CA PRO A 113 13.70 -18.77 -2.84
C PRO A 113 14.86 -19.48 -3.53
N ASN A 114 14.59 -20.24 -4.61
CA ASN A 114 15.63 -20.93 -5.37
C ASN A 114 16.34 -20.03 -6.39
N SER A 115 15.68 -18.95 -6.82
CA SER A 115 16.20 -18.05 -7.86
C SER A 115 16.36 -16.60 -7.40
N ASP A 116 15.82 -16.24 -6.22
CA ASP A 116 15.89 -14.90 -5.66
C ASP A 116 16.35 -14.95 -4.19
N ASN A 117 17.59 -14.53 -3.92
CA ASN A 117 18.14 -14.45 -2.57
C ASN A 117 17.67 -13.20 -1.81
N ARG A 118 16.73 -12.43 -2.37
CA ARG A 118 16.06 -11.28 -1.74
C ARG A 118 14.55 -11.31 -1.95
N TYR A 119 13.98 -12.52 -1.93
CA TYR A 119 12.58 -12.78 -2.28
C TYR A 119 11.57 -12.00 -1.43
N THR A 120 11.92 -11.52 -0.24
CA THR A 120 11.00 -10.77 0.64
C THR A 120 10.61 -9.42 0.04
N TYR A 121 11.46 -8.78 -0.77
CA TYR A 121 11.05 -7.60 -1.54
C TYR A 121 9.88 -7.92 -2.46
N GLY A 122 10.03 -9.00 -3.25
CA GLY A 122 8.98 -9.47 -4.15
C GLY A 122 7.69 -9.77 -3.39
N HIS A 123 7.80 -10.42 -2.25
CA HIS A 123 6.67 -10.76 -1.41
C HIS A 123 5.90 -9.53 -0.90
N GLY A 124 6.60 -8.56 -0.31
CA GLY A 124 5.99 -7.35 0.26
C GLY A 124 5.29 -6.50 -0.80
N PHE A 125 5.94 -6.26 -1.94
CA PHE A 125 5.32 -5.53 -3.05
C PHE A 125 4.14 -6.29 -3.66
N SER A 126 4.20 -7.63 -3.70
CA SER A 126 3.09 -8.44 -4.23
C SER A 126 1.86 -8.35 -3.34
N MET A 127 2.02 -8.40 -2.01
CA MET A 127 0.90 -8.18 -1.08
C MET A 127 0.24 -6.83 -1.33
N LEU A 128 1.05 -5.76 -1.46
CA LEU A 128 0.52 -4.43 -1.76
C LEU A 128 -0.27 -4.44 -3.08
N MET A 129 0.34 -4.88 -4.18
CA MET A 129 -0.30 -4.87 -5.50
C MET A 129 -1.59 -5.70 -5.52
N LEU A 130 -1.55 -6.94 -5.04
CA LEU A 130 -2.71 -7.85 -5.03
C LEU A 130 -3.83 -7.35 -4.11
N SER A 131 -3.49 -6.72 -2.98
CA SER A 131 -4.51 -6.13 -2.10
C SER A 131 -5.26 -4.97 -2.75
N GLN A 132 -4.61 -4.18 -3.63
CA GLN A 132 -5.29 -3.12 -4.38
C GLN A 132 -6.21 -3.70 -5.46
N VAL A 133 -5.79 -4.78 -6.10
CA VAL A 133 -6.61 -5.49 -7.10
C VAL A 133 -7.84 -6.13 -6.46
N LEU A 134 -7.72 -6.69 -5.25
CA LEU A 134 -8.82 -7.35 -4.56
C LEU A 134 -10.07 -6.45 -4.41
N GLY A 135 -9.88 -5.16 -4.12
CA GLY A 135 -10.97 -4.21 -3.95
C GLY A 135 -11.76 -3.92 -5.23
N GLU A 136 -11.14 -4.11 -6.39
CA GLU A 136 -11.68 -3.79 -7.72
C GLU A 136 -12.08 -5.04 -8.51
N GLU A 137 -11.85 -6.24 -7.97
CA GLU A 137 -12.09 -7.49 -8.68
C GLU A 137 -13.61 -7.73 -8.83
N GLY A 138 -14.05 -7.95 -10.07
CA GLY A 138 -15.46 -8.11 -10.43
C GLY A 138 -15.93 -9.56 -10.39
N TYR A 139 -15.04 -10.53 -10.56
CA TYR A 139 -15.36 -11.95 -10.61
C TYR A 139 -15.23 -12.60 -9.23
N GLU A 140 -16.27 -13.32 -8.80
CA GLU A 140 -16.31 -13.93 -7.47
C GLU A 140 -15.22 -14.98 -7.25
N ASP A 141 -15.04 -15.91 -8.20
CA ASP A 141 -13.99 -16.95 -8.09
C ASP A 141 -12.59 -16.35 -7.97
N ARG A 142 -12.33 -15.26 -8.70
CA ARG A 142 -11.06 -14.53 -8.64
C ARG A 142 -10.87 -13.81 -7.32
N ARG A 143 -11.94 -13.26 -6.77
CA ARG A 143 -11.92 -12.65 -5.42
C ARG A 143 -11.59 -13.70 -4.37
N ILE A 144 -12.19 -14.89 -4.44
CA ILE A 144 -11.91 -16.01 -3.51
C ILE A 144 -10.44 -16.44 -3.61
N GLU A 145 -9.92 -16.61 -4.83
CA GLU A 145 -8.51 -16.94 -5.05
C GLU A 145 -7.56 -15.88 -4.47
N LEU A 146 -7.82 -14.59 -4.71
CA LEU A 146 -7.04 -13.49 -4.15
C LEU A 146 -7.08 -13.47 -2.62
N ILE A 147 -8.25 -13.71 -2.01
CA ILE A 147 -8.39 -13.80 -0.56
C ILE A 147 -7.56 -14.95 0.01
N ASP A 148 -7.59 -16.14 -0.60
CA ASP A 148 -6.76 -17.27 -0.18
C ASP A 148 -5.25 -16.92 -0.25
N VAL A 149 -4.81 -16.41 -1.39
CA VAL A 149 -3.41 -16.04 -1.62
C VAL A 149 -2.95 -14.99 -0.59
N LEU A 150 -3.76 -13.95 -0.36
CA LEU A 150 -3.41 -12.88 0.57
C LEU A 150 -3.42 -13.33 2.04
N ASN A 151 -4.34 -14.21 2.45
CA ASN A 151 -4.32 -14.77 3.81
C ASN A 151 -3.02 -15.56 4.04
N ARG A 152 -2.68 -16.48 3.12
CA ARG A 152 -1.42 -17.24 3.21
C ARG A 152 -0.20 -16.32 3.16
N ALA A 153 -0.24 -15.27 2.35
CA ALA A 153 0.83 -14.29 2.28
C ALA A 153 1.04 -13.53 3.60
N VAL A 154 -0.04 -13.12 4.26
CA VAL A 154 0.04 -12.50 5.59
C VAL A 154 0.62 -13.47 6.62
N ASP A 155 0.20 -14.73 6.60
CA ASP A 155 0.74 -15.77 7.50
C ASP A 155 2.24 -15.97 7.29
N PHE A 156 2.67 -16.05 6.03
CA PHE A 156 4.10 -16.12 5.70
C PHE A 156 4.85 -14.88 6.21
N CYS A 157 4.35 -13.68 5.90
CA CYS A 157 4.97 -12.43 6.31
C CYS A 157 5.15 -12.36 7.83
N ALA A 158 4.11 -12.72 8.60
CA ALA A 158 4.18 -12.79 10.06
C ALA A 158 5.24 -13.79 10.55
N SER A 159 5.27 -15.00 9.96
CA SER A 159 6.27 -16.02 10.32
C SER A 159 7.70 -15.68 9.91
N ALA A 160 7.87 -14.82 8.91
CA ALA A 160 9.16 -14.39 8.38
C ALA A 160 9.80 -13.23 9.18
N GLN A 161 9.06 -12.61 10.11
CA GLN A 161 9.52 -11.48 10.91
C GLN A 161 10.62 -11.90 11.89
N THR A 162 11.65 -11.07 12.05
CA THR A 162 12.76 -11.34 12.97
C THR A 162 12.37 -11.12 14.43
N THR A 163 13.22 -11.60 15.35
CA THR A 163 13.06 -11.34 16.79
C THR A 163 13.10 -9.84 17.11
N ALA A 164 13.84 -9.05 16.34
CA ALA A 164 13.89 -7.59 16.47
C ALA A 164 12.59 -6.89 16.00
N GLY A 165 11.74 -7.57 15.23
CA GLY A 165 10.49 -7.04 14.67
C GLY A 165 10.61 -6.51 13.24
N GLY A 166 11.79 -6.57 12.63
CA GLY A 166 12.01 -6.22 11.23
C GLY A 166 11.94 -7.44 10.30
N TRP A 167 12.29 -7.24 9.05
CA TRP A 167 12.46 -8.29 8.04
C TRP A 167 13.77 -8.11 7.29
N GLY A 168 14.40 -9.22 6.91
CA GLY A 168 15.57 -9.24 6.05
C GLY A 168 15.23 -9.69 4.63
N TYR A 169 16.25 -9.81 3.78
CA TYR A 169 16.11 -10.22 2.38
C TYR A 169 15.48 -11.62 2.19
N ILE A 170 15.60 -12.47 3.19
CA ILE A 170 14.94 -13.76 3.29
C ILE A 170 14.29 -13.88 4.67
N SER A 171 13.47 -14.91 4.88
CA SER A 171 12.76 -15.13 6.15
C SER A 171 13.73 -15.19 7.34
N ALA A 172 13.28 -14.79 8.53
CA ALA A 172 14.10 -14.86 9.74
C ALA A 172 14.68 -16.27 9.99
N LYS A 173 13.88 -17.30 9.72
CA LYS A 173 14.28 -18.71 9.81
C LYS A 173 15.46 -19.04 8.88
N ASP A 174 15.43 -18.55 7.64
CA ASP A 174 16.43 -18.90 6.63
C ASP A 174 17.62 -17.92 6.64
N GLY A 175 17.42 -16.70 7.16
CA GLY A 175 18.36 -15.59 7.12
C GLY A 175 19.12 -15.33 8.41
N ALA A 176 19.22 -16.33 9.30
CA ALA A 176 19.87 -16.18 10.60
C ALA A 176 19.35 -14.96 11.40
N ASP A 177 18.03 -14.74 11.32
CA ASP A 177 17.34 -13.65 12.01
C ASP A 177 17.91 -12.26 11.66
N TYR A 178 18.37 -12.09 10.42
CA TYR A 178 18.81 -10.81 9.86
C TYR A 178 17.63 -9.92 9.46
N ASP A 179 17.72 -8.63 9.78
CA ASP A 179 16.75 -7.60 9.43
C ASP A 179 17.41 -6.41 8.72
N GLU A 180 16.62 -5.67 7.96
CA GLU A 180 17.00 -4.36 7.44
C GLU A 180 15.76 -3.48 7.14
N GLY A 181 15.98 -2.17 7.13
CA GLY A 181 14.90 -1.18 7.08
C GLY A 181 14.05 -1.25 5.81
N SER A 182 14.66 -1.36 4.62
CA SER A 182 13.94 -1.27 3.36
C SER A 182 12.97 -2.43 3.14
N THR A 183 13.36 -3.68 3.40
CA THR A 183 12.46 -4.83 3.38
C THR A 183 11.39 -4.71 4.46
N THR A 184 11.76 -4.24 5.65
CA THR A 184 10.77 -4.01 6.72
C THR A 184 9.66 -3.08 6.25
N ILE A 185 10.01 -2.00 5.56
CA ILE A 185 9.03 -1.05 5.01
C ILE A 185 8.15 -1.71 3.96
N THR A 186 8.70 -2.51 3.03
CA THR A 186 7.88 -3.17 2.01
C THR A 186 6.91 -4.18 2.61
N GLN A 187 7.30 -4.90 3.67
CA GLN A 187 6.38 -5.79 4.39
C GLN A 187 5.26 -5.01 5.06
N VAL A 188 5.58 -3.94 5.78
CA VAL A 188 4.57 -3.10 6.48
C VAL A 188 3.59 -2.49 5.48
N GLN A 189 4.06 -2.03 4.32
CA GLN A 189 3.18 -1.54 3.24
C GLN A 189 2.26 -2.63 2.71
N GLY A 190 2.78 -3.84 2.45
CA GLY A 190 1.99 -4.97 2.01
C GLY A 190 0.92 -5.39 3.02
N LEU A 191 1.30 -5.53 4.31
CA LEU A 191 0.39 -5.84 5.41
C LEU A 191 -0.71 -4.77 5.57
N ARG A 192 -0.35 -3.48 5.45
CA ARG A 192 -1.35 -2.40 5.47
C ARG A 192 -2.31 -2.52 4.29
N GLY A 193 -1.81 -2.80 3.10
CA GLY A 193 -2.62 -3.07 1.92
C GLY A 193 -3.62 -4.19 2.18
N CYS A 194 -3.16 -5.34 2.66
CA CYS A 194 -3.99 -6.49 3.04
C CYS A 194 -5.09 -6.09 4.04
N ARG A 195 -4.72 -5.41 5.14
CA ARG A 195 -5.68 -4.96 6.16
C ARG A 195 -6.74 -4.01 5.58
N ASN A 196 -6.35 -3.09 4.70
CA ASN A 196 -7.29 -2.17 4.05
C ASN A 196 -8.26 -2.90 3.12
N ALA A 197 -7.82 -3.99 2.51
CA ALA A 197 -8.65 -4.84 1.65
C ALA A 197 -9.50 -5.87 2.42
N GLY A 198 -9.51 -5.82 3.76
CA GLY A 198 -10.30 -6.70 4.61
C GLY A 198 -9.65 -8.05 4.95
N ILE A 199 -8.38 -8.25 4.59
CA ILE A 199 -7.61 -9.44 4.99
C ILE A 199 -7.14 -9.24 6.44
N ALA A 200 -7.34 -10.26 7.27
CA ALA A 200 -6.96 -10.19 8.68
C ALA A 200 -5.43 -10.11 8.81
N VAL A 201 -4.95 -9.13 9.58
CA VAL A 201 -3.52 -8.96 9.88
C VAL A 201 -3.33 -8.95 11.39
N PRO A 202 -2.46 -9.82 11.95
CA PRO A 202 -2.20 -9.83 13.39
C PRO A 202 -1.63 -8.49 13.87
N ALA A 203 -2.27 -7.88 14.87
CA ALA A 203 -1.84 -6.59 15.41
C ALA A 203 -0.41 -6.63 15.97
N GLU A 204 -0.04 -7.73 16.62
CA GLU A 204 1.29 -7.92 17.21
C GLU A 204 2.42 -7.77 16.17
N VAL A 205 2.21 -8.25 14.94
CA VAL A 205 3.20 -8.15 13.85
C VAL A 205 3.47 -6.68 13.51
N ILE A 206 2.42 -5.85 13.47
CA ILE A 206 2.52 -4.41 13.23
C ILE A 206 3.19 -3.69 14.41
N ASP A 207 2.79 -4.02 15.64
CA ASP A 207 3.36 -3.40 16.85
C ASP A 207 4.86 -3.68 16.98
N ARG A 208 5.29 -4.91 16.66
CA ARG A 208 6.70 -5.28 16.60
C ARG A 208 7.46 -4.50 15.50
N ALA A 209 6.85 -4.31 14.34
CA ALA A 209 7.45 -3.53 13.25
C ALA A 209 7.62 -2.05 13.62
N LYS A 210 6.65 -1.45 14.33
CA LYS A 210 6.77 -0.09 14.85
C LYS A 210 7.91 0.03 15.87
N LYS A 211 7.95 -0.89 16.83
CA LYS A 211 9.03 -0.94 17.83
C LYS A 211 10.41 -1.11 17.18
N TYR A 212 10.50 -1.93 16.14
CA TYR A 212 11.71 -2.09 15.34
C TYR A 212 12.18 -0.75 14.74
N ILE A 213 11.28 -0.02 14.06
CA ILE A 213 11.61 1.28 13.45
C ILE A 213 12.16 2.25 14.50
N TYR A 214 11.54 2.31 15.68
CA TYR A 214 12.02 3.17 16.77
C TYR A 214 13.35 2.72 17.36
N THR A 215 13.59 1.41 17.42
CA THR A 215 14.89 0.85 17.84
C THR A 215 15.99 1.24 16.86
N CYS A 216 15.67 1.37 15.58
CA CYS A 216 16.59 1.81 14.53
C CYS A 216 16.75 3.34 14.44
N LYS A 217 16.15 4.14 15.33
CA LYS A 217 16.29 5.60 15.34
C LYS A 217 17.56 6.05 16.04
N ASN A 218 18.33 6.92 15.40
CA ASN A 218 19.49 7.58 15.98
C ASN A 218 19.10 8.87 16.74
N PRO A 219 20.03 9.44 17.54
CA PRO A 219 19.78 10.70 18.26
C PRO A 219 19.48 11.91 17.36
N ASP A 220 19.91 11.87 16.09
CA ASP A 220 19.63 12.92 15.10
C ASP A 220 18.22 12.84 14.50
N GLY A 221 17.42 11.85 14.90
CA GLY A 221 16.06 11.60 14.39
C GLY A 221 16.03 10.73 13.14
N GLY A 222 17.17 10.46 12.50
CA GLY A 222 17.22 9.60 11.33
C GLY A 222 17.23 8.11 11.66
N ILE A 223 16.91 7.28 10.67
CA ILE A 223 16.84 5.83 10.80
C ILE A 223 18.07 5.16 10.20
N SER A 224 18.61 4.22 10.97
CA SER A 224 19.69 3.31 10.63
C SER A 224 19.29 2.24 9.64
N TYR A 225 20.29 1.54 9.08
CA TYR A 225 20.03 0.48 8.10
C TYR A 225 19.40 -0.78 8.71
N SER A 226 19.83 -1.20 9.89
CA SER A 226 19.27 -2.37 10.60
C SER A 226 19.46 -2.26 12.10
N SER A 227 18.77 -3.12 12.86
CA SER A 227 18.85 -3.13 14.33
C SER A 227 20.24 -3.53 14.84
N LYS A 228 20.94 -4.37 14.06
CA LYS A 228 22.29 -4.87 14.39
C LYS A 228 23.40 -3.98 13.85
N GLN A 229 23.10 -3.03 12.96
CA GLN A 229 24.07 -2.12 12.35
C GLN A 229 23.51 -0.70 12.33
N MET A 230 23.50 -0.08 13.52
CA MET A 230 22.96 1.27 13.70
C MET A 230 23.72 2.31 12.85
N GLY A 231 25.05 2.26 12.76
CA GLY A 231 25.81 3.09 11.80
C GLY A 231 25.38 4.56 11.76
N THR A 232 25.29 5.14 10.56
CA THR A 232 24.74 6.49 10.33
C THR A 232 23.30 6.45 9.83
N SER A 233 22.56 7.52 10.13
CA SER A 233 21.22 7.74 9.61
C SER A 233 21.19 7.83 8.08
N ARG A 234 20.13 7.30 7.47
CA ARG A 234 19.94 7.28 6.02
C ARG A 234 18.64 8.02 5.65
N PRO A 235 18.71 9.13 4.88
CA PRO A 235 17.52 9.90 4.49
C PRO A 235 16.42 9.07 3.82
N ALA A 236 16.79 8.23 2.84
CA ALA A 236 15.82 7.39 2.14
C ALA A 236 15.11 6.38 3.07
N ILE A 237 15.84 5.80 4.04
CA ILE A 237 15.24 4.86 5.00
C ILE A 237 14.37 5.60 6.00
N THR A 238 14.77 6.81 6.40
CA THR A 238 13.98 7.66 7.31
C THR A 238 12.64 8.05 6.68
N ALA A 239 12.64 8.52 5.44
CA ALA A 239 11.42 8.84 4.70
C ALA A 239 10.51 7.61 4.53
N ALA A 240 11.11 6.46 4.21
CA ALA A 240 10.37 5.22 4.05
C ALA A 240 9.82 4.68 5.40
N ALA A 241 10.53 4.89 6.51
CA ALA A 241 10.10 4.55 7.86
C ALA A 241 8.94 5.45 8.32
N LEU A 242 8.99 6.76 8.03
CA LEU A 242 7.85 7.67 8.24
C LEU A 242 6.62 7.20 7.49
N ALA A 243 6.76 6.84 6.21
CA ALA A 243 5.67 6.29 5.42
C ALA A 243 5.15 4.97 6.02
N ALA A 244 6.02 4.09 6.51
CA ALA A 244 5.64 2.85 7.16
C ALA A 244 4.89 3.09 8.48
N LEU A 245 5.34 4.03 9.32
CA LEU A 245 4.67 4.39 10.58
C LEU A 245 3.27 4.96 10.32
N TYR A 246 3.12 5.85 9.33
CA TYR A 246 1.81 6.36 8.93
C TYR A 246 0.91 5.26 8.36
N ASN A 247 1.47 4.33 7.59
CA ASN A 247 0.75 3.15 7.13
C ASN A 247 0.35 2.21 8.28
N ALA A 248 1.16 2.12 9.34
CA ALA A 248 0.85 1.39 10.56
C ALA A 248 -0.16 2.11 11.48
N GLY A 249 -0.62 3.31 11.10
CA GLY A 249 -1.57 4.12 11.86
C GLY A 249 -0.93 4.98 12.96
N ASP A 250 0.40 5.12 12.96
CA ASP A 250 1.14 5.91 13.94
C ASP A 250 1.41 7.34 13.44
N TYR A 251 0.35 8.12 13.32
CA TYR A 251 0.41 9.48 12.77
C TYR A 251 1.00 10.50 13.75
N GLU A 252 0.78 10.29 15.04
CA GLU A 252 1.18 11.22 16.12
C GLU A 252 2.22 10.60 17.08
N GLY A 253 2.91 9.54 16.65
CA GLY A 253 3.91 8.87 17.47
C GLY A 253 5.00 9.83 17.95
N GLU A 254 5.42 9.67 19.21
CA GLU A 254 6.36 10.57 19.90
C GLU A 254 7.62 10.87 19.09
N HIS A 255 8.12 9.89 18.34
CA HIS A 255 9.35 9.99 17.55
C HIS A 255 9.16 10.59 16.15
N VAL A 256 7.93 10.67 15.64
CA VAL A 256 7.62 11.12 14.28
C VAL A 256 8.08 12.56 14.01
N PRO A 257 7.88 13.55 14.91
CA PRO A 257 8.32 14.93 14.68
C PRO A 257 9.83 15.06 14.48
N GLU A 258 10.63 14.30 15.24
CA GLU A 258 12.09 14.29 15.08
C GLU A 258 12.52 13.67 13.76
N MET A 259 11.88 12.56 13.37
CA MET A 259 12.12 11.89 12.08
C MET A 259 11.76 12.79 10.89
N LEU A 260 10.64 13.53 10.98
CA LEU A 260 10.24 14.51 9.97
C LEU A 260 11.20 15.69 9.86
N LYS A 261 11.80 16.13 10.97
CA LYS A 261 12.78 17.21 10.96
C LYS A 261 14.10 16.79 10.31
N TYR A 262 14.44 15.51 10.39
CA TYR A 262 15.63 14.96 9.74
C TYR A 262 15.45 14.80 8.21
N ALA A 263 14.26 14.38 7.77
CA ALA A 263 13.93 14.05 6.37
C ALA A 263 13.84 15.29 5.46
#